data_AF-A0AAV1IP79-F1
#
_entry.id   AF-A0AAV1IP79-F1
#
_cell.length_a   1.000
_cell.length_b   1.000
_cell.length_c   1.000
_cell.angle_alpha   90.00
_cell.angle_beta   90.00
_cell.angle_gamma   90.00
#
_symmetry.space_group_name_H-M   'P 1'
#
loop_
_entity.id
_entity.type
_entity.pdbx_description
1 polymer ?
#
loop_
_entity_poly.entity_id
_entity_poly.type
_entity_poly.pdbx_seq_one_letter_code
_entity_poly.pdbx_strand_id
1 'polypeptide(L)'
;MLQEKGQILLIIFVAAAGSVSAKRLAIFGDSVSDNGNGTNPLVKATFEKLGFQNPPDYPPERQYQTGRWSNGPTWPDYLIARLNGYELHDRAVGGSTIRPTVNMVGDFYPNNLQSNKLGRTPTVLPGLKGQIDKYFADTGPATADDVFIVESGNNDITAAVTGNFSGIVNFAKNAALDAPLEDAIERIRAGVEEALETIYARGGRKFLVWGLVAIEQVPIVQTVNKYVNVLDEFFTHTYNDTTTQYGLKVSAAADAAIQAAISNFTAAHTADPPLVQFFDLAGLQRSFKKQALELGFIDTVNGCVTGMILTDYATSNQENLGTLVTTFPGAATTLALSHDDMLRDKLNLDAYIIETLFGPVLKARPNNTVDFLGHFSENVFHLERNSTKSNKLGHVLGAALTSLPIGEGGVNPYNFVPSCITNAGSHLYHDEVHPTTKQHQLISDAFYKQVQGTYFS
;
A
#
# COMPACT_ATOMS: atom_id res chain seq x y z
N MET A 1 70.47 17.34 -54.97
CA MET A 1 69.05 17.63 -54.63
C MET A 1 68.26 16.34 -54.78
N LEU A 2 68.23 15.53 -53.74
CA LEU A 2 67.39 14.32 -53.63
C LEU A 2 66.56 14.52 -52.37
N GLN A 3 65.25 14.69 -52.56
CA GLN A 3 64.31 15.07 -51.50
C GLN A 3 63.60 13.79 -51.05
N GLU A 4 64.03 13.26 -49.90
CA GLU A 4 63.39 12.13 -49.23
C GLU A 4 61.97 12.54 -48.79
N LYS A 5 60.96 11.86 -49.33
CA LYS A 5 59.57 11.96 -48.85
C LYS A 5 59.34 10.83 -47.84
N GLY A 6 59.50 11.17 -46.55
CA GLY A 6 59.06 10.30 -45.46
C GLY A 6 57.54 10.16 -45.45
N GLN A 7 57.05 8.96 -45.74
CA GLN A 7 55.65 8.60 -45.51
C GLN A 7 55.47 8.28 -44.03
N ILE A 8 54.80 9.19 -43.30
CA ILE A 8 54.33 8.95 -41.94
C ILE A 8 53.09 8.05 -42.04
N LEU A 9 53.24 6.78 -41.63
CA LEU A 9 52.15 5.83 -41.50
C LEU A 9 51.39 6.11 -40.19
N LEU A 10 50.24 6.77 -40.29
CA LEU A 10 49.34 7.01 -39.15
C LEU A 10 48.55 5.73 -38.87
N ILE A 11 49.00 4.95 -37.87
CA ILE A 11 48.24 3.80 -37.36
C ILE A 11 47.12 4.34 -36.46
N ILE A 12 45.90 4.38 -36.99
CA ILE A 12 44.69 4.64 -36.20
C ILE A 12 44.36 3.34 -35.46
N PHE A 13 44.69 3.27 -34.17
CA PHE A 13 44.07 2.29 -33.27
C PHE A 13 42.61 2.68 -33.10
N VAL A 14 41.72 2.06 -33.89
CA VAL A 14 40.31 1.98 -33.51
C VAL A 14 40.28 1.02 -32.31
N ALA A 15 40.48 1.57 -31.11
CA ALA A 15 40.09 0.87 -29.91
C ALA A 15 38.59 0.61 -30.07
N ALA A 16 38.23 -0.65 -30.33
CA ALA A 16 36.89 -1.11 -30.13
C ALA A 16 36.63 -0.89 -28.64
N ALA A 17 36.08 0.28 -28.30
CA ALA A 17 35.48 0.52 -27.01
C ALA A 17 34.33 -0.46 -26.95
N GLY A 18 34.60 -1.68 -26.45
CA GLY A 18 33.57 -2.62 -26.09
C GLY A 18 32.64 -1.85 -25.18
N SER A 19 31.41 -1.62 -25.64
CA SER A 19 30.37 -1.04 -24.80
C SER A 19 30.29 -1.96 -23.60
N VAL A 20 30.83 -1.51 -22.47
CA VAL A 20 30.60 -2.18 -21.19
C VAL A 20 29.10 -2.01 -20.98
N SER A 21 28.37 -3.11 -21.08
CA SER A 21 26.94 -3.10 -20.77
C SER A 21 26.78 -2.51 -19.36
N ALA A 22 25.87 -1.55 -19.22
CA ALA A 22 25.57 -0.99 -17.91
C ALA A 22 25.16 -2.12 -16.95
N LYS A 23 25.61 -2.06 -15.69
CA LYS A 23 25.17 -2.99 -14.65
C LYS A 23 23.70 -2.69 -14.37
N ARG A 24 22.84 -3.69 -14.17
CA ARG A 24 21.41 -3.45 -13.92
C ARG A 24 21.08 -3.61 -12.45
N LEU A 25 20.32 -2.66 -11.90
CA LEU A 25 19.60 -2.82 -10.65
C LEU A 25 18.13 -3.05 -10.99
N ALA A 26 17.68 -4.29 -10.91
CA ALA A 26 16.29 -4.65 -11.16
C ALA A 26 15.52 -4.76 -9.84
N ILE A 27 14.39 -4.08 -9.73
CA ILE A 27 13.55 -4.10 -8.53
C ILE A 27 12.16 -4.60 -8.92
N PHE A 28 11.69 -5.62 -8.22
CA PHE A 28 10.34 -6.15 -8.34
C PHE A 28 9.63 -5.97 -7.02
N GLY A 29 8.46 -5.34 -7.06
CA GLY A 29 7.69 -5.17 -5.85
C GLY A 29 6.40 -4.40 -5.96
N ASP A 30 6.09 -3.64 -4.91
CA ASP A 30 4.81 -2.96 -4.77
C ASP A 30 4.92 -1.43 -4.66
N SER A 31 3.95 -0.78 -4.01
CA SER A 31 3.86 0.66 -3.88
C SER A 31 5.00 1.26 -3.05
N VAL A 32 5.67 0.48 -2.19
CA VAL A 32 6.84 0.94 -1.42
C VAL A 32 8.04 1.20 -2.33
N SER A 33 8.10 0.53 -3.48
CA SER A 33 9.21 0.64 -4.42
C SER A 33 8.84 1.41 -5.70
N ASP A 34 7.58 1.36 -6.15
CA ASP A 34 7.11 1.94 -7.42
C ASP A 34 7.47 3.43 -7.56
N ASN A 35 8.40 3.72 -8.47
CA ASN A 35 8.85 5.06 -8.80
C ASN A 35 7.95 5.79 -9.83
N GLY A 36 6.73 5.31 -10.05
CA GLY A 36 5.76 5.83 -11.01
C GLY A 36 5.83 5.20 -12.40
N ASN A 37 6.78 4.28 -12.64
CA ASN A 37 6.86 3.55 -13.90
C ASN A 37 6.05 2.24 -13.91
N GLY A 38 5.53 1.80 -12.76
CA GLY A 38 4.74 0.58 -12.65
C GLY A 38 3.24 0.82 -12.79
N THR A 39 2.62 1.39 -11.75
CA THR A 39 1.16 1.56 -11.68
C THR A 39 0.67 2.56 -12.72
N ASN A 40 1.35 3.70 -12.85
CA ASN A 40 0.86 4.83 -13.63
C ASN A 40 0.63 4.46 -15.11
N PRO A 41 1.56 3.80 -15.83
CA PRO A 41 1.32 3.39 -17.21
C PRO A 41 0.16 2.39 -17.36
N LEU A 42 -0.04 1.47 -16.41
CA LEU A 42 -1.14 0.50 -16.45
C LEU A 42 -2.50 1.17 -16.31
N VAL A 43 -2.59 2.13 -15.39
CA VAL A 43 -3.80 2.91 -15.17
C VAL A 43 -4.08 3.80 -16.38
N LYS A 44 -3.08 4.55 -16.88
CA LYS A 44 -3.20 5.39 -18.08
C LYS A 44 -3.62 4.60 -19.31
N ALA A 45 -3.00 3.45 -19.57
CA ALA A 45 -3.38 2.58 -20.68
C ALA A 45 -4.83 2.08 -20.57
N THR A 46 -5.34 1.90 -19.34
CA THR A 46 -6.73 1.55 -19.13
C THR A 46 -7.66 2.73 -19.46
N PHE A 47 -7.33 3.94 -19.01
CA PHE A 47 -8.08 5.16 -19.35
C PHE A 47 -8.05 5.47 -20.86
N GLU A 48 -6.92 5.30 -21.53
CA GLU A 48 -6.80 5.51 -22.99
C GLU A 48 -7.72 4.57 -23.77
N LYS A 49 -7.80 3.29 -23.38
CA LYS A 49 -8.74 2.32 -23.96
C LYS A 49 -10.21 2.73 -23.79
N LEU A 50 -10.48 3.55 -22.79
CA LEU A 50 -11.80 4.10 -22.50
C LEU A 50 -12.04 5.45 -23.20
N GLY A 51 -11.11 5.89 -24.06
CA GLY A 51 -11.24 7.09 -24.90
C GLY A 51 -10.77 8.39 -24.24
N PHE A 52 -10.05 8.32 -23.12
CA PHE A 52 -9.50 9.50 -22.46
C PHE A 52 -8.22 9.97 -23.16
N GLN A 53 -8.18 11.23 -23.57
CA GLN A 53 -7.04 11.80 -24.31
C GLN A 53 -5.90 12.29 -23.42
N ASN A 54 -6.14 12.49 -22.11
CA ASN A 54 -5.15 12.93 -21.13
C ASN A 54 -5.46 12.28 -19.77
N PRO A 55 -5.15 10.98 -19.60
CA PRO A 55 -5.39 10.31 -18.33
C PRO A 55 -4.54 10.93 -17.22
N PRO A 56 -5.11 11.18 -16.03
CA PRO A 56 -4.35 11.69 -14.90
C PRO A 56 -3.30 10.68 -14.43
N ASP A 57 -2.27 11.19 -13.77
CA ASP A 57 -1.30 10.37 -13.06
C ASP A 57 -1.93 9.63 -11.89
N TYR A 58 -1.57 8.35 -11.71
CA TYR A 58 -1.98 7.54 -10.58
C TYR A 58 -0.77 6.98 -9.80
N PRO A 59 -0.74 7.11 -8.46
CA PRO A 59 -1.68 7.85 -7.62
C PRO A 59 -1.70 9.37 -7.91
N PRO A 60 -2.77 10.10 -7.53
CA PRO A 60 -3.01 11.46 -8.02
C PRO A 60 -1.96 12.49 -7.59
N GLU A 61 -1.40 13.21 -8.56
CA GLU A 61 -0.28 14.18 -8.41
C GLU A 61 -0.46 15.24 -7.31
N ARG A 62 -1.71 15.58 -6.98
CA ARG A 62 -2.01 16.60 -5.99
C ARG A 62 -1.62 16.18 -4.56
N GLN A 63 -1.59 14.88 -4.30
CA GLN A 63 -1.26 14.30 -3.00
C GLN A 63 0.06 13.53 -3.07
N TYR A 64 0.32 12.93 -4.22
CA TYR A 64 1.44 12.03 -4.47
C TYR A 64 2.38 12.63 -5.51
N GLN A 65 3.68 12.39 -5.43
CA GLN A 65 4.61 12.94 -6.43
C GLN A 65 4.71 12.03 -7.66
N THR A 66 4.22 12.48 -8.81
CA THR A 66 4.52 11.89 -10.15
C THR A 66 4.37 10.37 -10.19
N GLY A 67 3.22 9.87 -9.76
CA GLY A 67 2.91 8.43 -9.76
C GLY A 67 3.62 7.60 -8.67
N ARG A 68 4.31 8.21 -7.71
CA ARG A 68 4.89 7.52 -6.54
C ARG A 68 3.89 7.49 -5.40
N TRP A 69 3.84 6.40 -4.65
CA TRP A 69 3.00 6.28 -3.45
C TRP A 69 3.63 6.98 -2.23
N SER A 70 4.09 8.21 -2.41
CA SER A 70 4.72 9.04 -1.39
C SER A 70 4.62 10.52 -1.78
N ASN A 71 4.99 11.41 -0.84
CA ASN A 71 5.12 12.85 -1.09
C ASN A 71 6.40 13.23 -1.86
N GLY A 72 7.10 12.28 -2.46
CA GLY A 72 8.38 12.51 -3.11
C GLY A 72 9.06 11.23 -3.62
N PRO A 73 10.38 11.25 -3.88
CA PRO A 73 11.15 10.08 -4.29
C PRO A 73 11.02 8.90 -3.32
N THR A 74 11.05 7.69 -3.89
CA THR A 74 11.00 6.42 -3.17
C THR A 74 12.42 5.93 -2.86
N TRP A 75 12.55 4.87 -2.07
CA TRP A 75 13.87 4.37 -1.65
C TRP A 75 14.77 3.94 -2.84
N PRO A 76 14.24 3.39 -3.97
CA PRO A 76 15.05 3.12 -5.16
C PRO A 76 15.66 4.36 -5.79
N ASP A 77 14.93 5.48 -5.83
CA ASP A 77 15.41 6.74 -6.39
C ASP A 77 16.65 7.23 -5.61
N TYR A 78 16.62 7.10 -4.28
CA TYR A 78 17.77 7.44 -3.43
C TYR A 78 18.92 6.44 -3.55
N LEU A 79 18.61 5.16 -3.73
CA LEU A 79 19.63 4.12 -3.87
C LEU A 79 20.40 4.30 -5.18
N ILE A 80 19.71 4.42 -6.31
CA ILE A 80 20.37 4.51 -7.62
C ILE A 80 21.26 5.75 -7.73
N ALA A 81 20.89 6.86 -7.08
CA ALA A 81 21.71 8.08 -7.03
C ALA A 81 23.09 7.87 -6.39
N ARG A 82 23.32 6.74 -5.69
CA ARG A 82 24.59 6.37 -5.04
C ARG A 82 25.37 5.30 -5.80
N LEU A 83 24.75 4.65 -6.78
CA LEU A 83 25.31 3.51 -7.48
C LEU A 83 25.89 3.93 -8.83
N ASN A 84 27.20 4.13 -8.87
CA ASN A 84 27.89 4.47 -10.11
C ASN A 84 27.88 3.28 -11.08
N GLY A 85 27.47 3.53 -12.33
CA GLY A 85 27.48 2.54 -13.40
C GLY A 85 26.31 1.54 -13.37
N TYR A 86 25.33 1.76 -12.48
CA TYR A 86 24.08 1.00 -12.48
C TYR A 86 22.96 1.76 -13.22
N GLU A 87 22.15 1.02 -13.96
CA GLU A 87 20.88 1.46 -14.52
C GLU A 87 19.74 0.88 -13.67
N LEU A 88 18.80 1.73 -13.24
CA LEU A 88 17.62 1.31 -12.49
C LEU A 88 16.55 0.78 -13.44
N HIS A 89 16.16 -0.48 -13.24
CA HIS A 89 14.99 -1.09 -13.85
C HIS A 89 13.95 -1.38 -12.76
N ASP A 90 13.22 -0.35 -12.38
CA ASP A 90 12.11 -0.49 -11.45
C ASP A 90 10.87 -1.07 -12.16
N ARG A 91 10.43 -2.24 -11.71
CA ARG A 91 9.25 -2.95 -12.20
C ARG A 91 8.17 -3.10 -11.13
N ALA A 92 8.38 -2.49 -9.97
CA ALA A 92 7.43 -2.52 -8.89
C ALA A 92 6.12 -1.86 -9.33
N VAL A 93 4.99 -2.42 -8.89
CA VAL A 93 3.65 -1.92 -9.21
C VAL A 93 2.85 -1.79 -7.93
N GLY A 94 2.45 -0.56 -7.59
CA GLY A 94 1.54 -0.28 -6.48
C GLY A 94 0.28 -1.14 -6.47
N GLY A 95 0.03 -1.79 -5.34
CA GLY A 95 -1.06 -2.75 -5.16
C GLY A 95 -0.77 -4.16 -5.70
N SER A 96 0.43 -4.42 -6.23
CA SER A 96 0.84 -5.77 -6.63
C SER A 96 0.93 -6.70 -5.43
N THR A 97 0.45 -7.94 -5.61
CA THR A 97 0.67 -9.05 -4.68
C THR A 97 1.64 -10.06 -5.30
N ILE A 98 1.85 -11.19 -4.64
CA ILE A 98 2.56 -12.34 -5.24
C ILE A 98 1.90 -12.79 -6.55
N ARG A 99 0.56 -12.75 -6.61
CA ARG A 99 -0.23 -13.18 -7.76
C ARG A 99 -0.78 -11.98 -8.53
N PRO A 100 -1.16 -12.14 -9.81
CA PRO A 100 -1.90 -11.09 -10.49
C PRO A 100 -3.18 -10.76 -9.72
N THR A 101 -3.40 -9.47 -9.48
CA THR A 101 -4.61 -8.96 -8.82
C THR A 101 -5.44 -8.17 -9.80
N VAL A 102 -6.76 -8.29 -9.66
CA VAL A 102 -7.70 -7.43 -10.37
C VAL A 102 -8.01 -6.27 -9.43
N ASN A 103 -7.55 -5.08 -9.77
CA ASN A 103 -7.98 -3.84 -9.14
C ASN A 103 -9.00 -3.15 -10.03
N MET A 104 -9.93 -2.43 -9.43
CA MET A 104 -10.94 -1.70 -10.19
C MET A 104 -10.45 -0.29 -10.44
N VAL A 105 -10.53 0.20 -11.69
CA VAL A 105 -10.16 1.60 -11.99
C VAL A 105 -11.05 2.60 -11.22
N GLY A 106 -12.28 2.20 -10.89
CA GLY A 106 -13.17 2.98 -10.02
C GLY A 106 -12.63 3.16 -8.60
N ASP A 107 -11.91 2.18 -8.06
CA ASP A 107 -11.29 2.25 -6.72
C ASP A 107 -10.08 3.19 -6.72
N PHE A 108 -9.50 3.47 -7.90
CA PHE A 108 -8.41 4.41 -8.07
C PHE A 108 -8.88 5.88 -8.13
N TYR A 109 -10.16 6.14 -8.44
CA TYR A 109 -10.75 7.50 -8.46
C TYR A 109 -12.25 7.48 -8.12
N PRO A 110 -12.65 7.15 -6.88
CA PRO A 110 -14.06 6.93 -6.56
C PRO A 110 -14.97 8.15 -6.79
N ASN A 111 -14.43 9.37 -6.80
CA ASN A 111 -15.25 10.58 -6.60
C ASN A 111 -15.30 11.56 -7.79
N ASN A 112 -14.88 11.17 -8.99
CA ASN A 112 -15.17 11.99 -10.18
C ASN A 112 -16.46 11.50 -10.84
N LEU A 113 -17.26 12.39 -11.45
CA LEU A 113 -18.37 12.03 -12.34
C LEU A 113 -17.97 11.06 -13.49
N GLN A 114 -16.67 10.74 -13.60
CA GLN A 114 -16.12 9.78 -14.53
C GLN A 114 -16.16 8.34 -13.96
N SER A 115 -15.98 8.07 -12.67
CA SER A 115 -16.12 6.73 -12.05
C SER A 115 -17.49 6.10 -12.35
N ASN A 116 -18.53 6.92 -12.27
CA ASN A 116 -19.90 6.54 -12.63
C ASN A 116 -20.13 6.33 -14.14
N LYS A 117 -19.30 6.90 -15.01
CA LYS A 117 -19.29 6.60 -16.46
C LYS A 117 -18.41 5.38 -16.80
N LEU A 118 -17.37 5.14 -16.01
CA LEU A 118 -16.36 4.11 -16.25
C LEU A 118 -16.88 2.70 -15.98
N GLY A 119 -17.89 2.58 -15.10
CA GLY A 119 -18.23 1.31 -14.49
C GLY A 119 -17.01 0.72 -13.78
N ARG A 120 -17.20 -0.43 -13.15
CA ARG A 120 -16.11 -1.20 -12.55
C ARG A 120 -15.27 -1.87 -13.65
N THR A 121 -14.46 -1.10 -14.37
CA THR A 121 -13.52 -1.65 -15.37
C THR A 121 -12.34 -2.28 -14.64
N PRO A 122 -12.12 -3.60 -14.76
CA PRO A 122 -11.01 -4.28 -14.09
C PRO A 122 -9.69 -3.97 -14.80
N THR A 123 -8.69 -3.53 -14.03
CA THR A 123 -7.29 -3.50 -14.43
C THR A 123 -6.57 -4.64 -13.72
N VAL A 124 -5.94 -5.52 -14.50
CA VAL A 124 -5.10 -6.57 -13.94
C VAL A 124 -3.72 -5.98 -13.66
N LEU A 125 -3.34 -5.92 -12.39
CA LEU A 125 -1.96 -5.62 -12.01
C LEU A 125 -1.12 -6.89 -12.11
N PRO A 126 0.10 -6.81 -12.66
CA PRO A 126 1.00 -7.94 -12.67
C PRO A 126 1.41 -8.27 -11.24
N GLY A 127 1.28 -9.54 -10.84
CA GLY A 127 1.93 -10.02 -9.63
C GLY A 127 3.44 -10.12 -9.81
N LEU A 128 4.15 -10.49 -8.75
CA LEU A 128 5.62 -10.59 -8.73
C LEU A 128 6.20 -11.32 -9.96
N LYS A 129 5.65 -12.49 -10.30
CA LYS A 129 6.10 -13.26 -11.48
C LYS A 129 5.93 -12.50 -12.79
N GLY A 130 4.82 -11.77 -12.94
CA GLY A 130 4.53 -11.00 -14.15
C GLY A 130 5.52 -9.84 -14.34
N GLN A 131 5.94 -9.20 -13.24
CA GLN A 131 6.98 -8.16 -13.27
C GLN A 131 8.33 -8.74 -13.71
N ILE A 132 8.72 -9.90 -13.18
CA ILE A 132 9.95 -10.61 -13.53
C ILE A 132 9.94 -11.04 -15.00
N ASP A 133 8.85 -11.65 -15.46
CA ASP A 133 8.71 -12.08 -16.85
C ASP A 133 8.80 -10.89 -17.82
N LYS A 134 8.16 -9.76 -17.48
CA LYS A 134 8.24 -8.54 -18.29
C LYS A 134 9.66 -7.97 -18.35
N TYR A 135 10.38 -7.97 -17.23
CA TYR A 135 11.78 -7.51 -17.20
C TYR A 135 12.67 -8.31 -18.13
N PHE A 136 12.61 -9.64 -18.05
CA PHE A 136 13.44 -10.50 -18.89
C PHE A 136 13.02 -10.51 -20.35
N ALA A 137 11.73 -10.28 -20.65
CA ALA A 137 11.27 -10.05 -22.01
C ALA A 137 11.86 -8.77 -22.61
N ASP A 138 12.01 -7.71 -21.81
CA ASP A 138 12.52 -6.42 -22.28
C ASP A 138 14.04 -6.36 -22.35
N THR A 139 14.74 -7.06 -21.45
CA THR A 139 16.17 -6.86 -21.22
C THR A 139 17.04 -8.08 -21.52
N GLY A 140 16.42 -9.24 -21.82
CA GLY A 140 17.14 -10.49 -22.04
C GLY A 140 17.75 -11.07 -20.75
N PRO A 141 18.57 -12.14 -20.87
CA PRO A 141 19.17 -12.83 -19.72
C PRO A 141 19.98 -11.90 -18.81
N ALA A 142 20.07 -12.30 -17.54
CA ALA A 142 20.90 -11.62 -16.55
C ALA A 142 22.40 -11.84 -16.81
N THR A 143 23.20 -10.90 -16.34
CA THR A 143 24.66 -10.98 -16.28
C THR A 143 25.09 -11.16 -14.82
N ALA A 144 26.35 -11.57 -14.61
CA ALA A 144 26.89 -11.76 -13.26
C ALA A 144 26.94 -10.47 -12.43
N ASP A 145 26.89 -9.30 -13.07
CA ASP A 145 26.96 -8.00 -12.40
C ASP A 145 25.59 -7.43 -12.01
N ASP A 146 24.50 -7.98 -12.56
CA ASP A 146 23.16 -7.49 -12.25
C ASP A 146 22.75 -7.84 -10.83
N VAL A 147 22.05 -6.92 -10.18
CA VAL A 147 21.52 -7.06 -8.83
C VAL A 147 19.99 -7.03 -8.89
N PHE A 148 19.37 -8.03 -8.28
CA PHE A 148 17.92 -8.19 -8.26
C PHE A 148 17.39 -7.97 -6.85
N ILE A 149 16.41 -7.08 -6.71
CA ILE A 149 15.71 -6.84 -5.46
C ILE A 149 14.29 -7.38 -5.57
N VAL A 150 13.89 -8.23 -4.63
CA VAL A 150 12.57 -8.82 -4.54
C VAL A 150 11.89 -8.32 -3.26
N GLU A 151 10.80 -7.58 -3.42
CA GLU A 151 10.04 -6.93 -2.35
C GLU A 151 8.55 -7.15 -2.62
N SER A 152 7.90 -8.15 -2.03
CA SER A 152 6.48 -8.38 -2.27
C SER A 152 5.82 -9.13 -1.13
N GLY A 153 4.50 -8.95 -0.98
CA GLY A 153 3.70 -9.61 0.04
C GLY A 153 2.95 -8.65 0.98
N ASN A 154 3.29 -7.36 1.01
CA ASN A 154 2.60 -6.39 1.88
C ASN A 154 1.11 -6.31 1.52
N ASN A 155 0.79 -6.31 0.23
CA ASN A 155 -0.59 -6.30 -0.26
C ASN A 155 -1.31 -7.65 -0.03
N ASP A 156 -0.61 -8.79 -0.05
CA ASP A 156 -1.19 -10.10 0.28
C ASP A 156 -1.67 -10.11 1.75
N ILE A 157 -0.81 -9.64 2.66
CA ILE A 157 -1.17 -9.54 4.07
C ILE A 157 -2.25 -8.49 4.29
N THR A 158 -2.13 -7.31 3.67
CA THR A 158 -3.13 -6.23 3.81
C THR A 158 -4.50 -6.70 3.32
N ALA A 159 -4.55 -7.43 2.19
CA ALA A 159 -5.79 -8.02 1.68
C ALA A 159 -6.35 -9.09 2.63
N ALA A 160 -5.50 -9.93 3.21
CA ALA A 160 -5.93 -10.93 4.19
C ALA A 160 -6.51 -10.26 5.46
N VAL A 161 -5.86 -9.23 5.99
CA VAL A 161 -6.30 -8.49 7.18
C VAL A 161 -7.60 -7.73 6.91
N THR A 162 -7.70 -7.00 5.80
CA THR A 162 -8.88 -6.18 5.46
C THR A 162 -10.08 -7.01 5.01
N GLY A 163 -9.85 -8.10 4.26
CA GLY A 163 -10.87 -9.08 3.90
C GLY A 163 -11.46 -9.76 5.14
N ASN A 164 -10.62 -10.09 6.12
CA ASN A 164 -11.06 -10.63 7.41
C ASN A 164 -11.85 -9.60 8.21
N PHE A 165 -11.44 -8.33 8.25
CA PHE A 165 -12.21 -7.28 8.93
C PHE A 165 -13.62 -7.18 8.37
N SER A 166 -13.76 -7.20 7.05
CA SER A 166 -15.07 -7.24 6.39
C SER A 166 -15.88 -8.47 6.83
N GLY A 167 -15.24 -9.63 6.99
CA GLY A 167 -15.86 -10.84 7.53
C GLY A 167 -16.29 -10.72 9.00
N ILE A 168 -15.46 -10.14 9.86
CA ILE A 168 -15.76 -9.89 11.29
C ILE A 168 -16.98 -8.96 11.42
N VAL A 169 -16.97 -7.85 10.68
CA VAL A 169 -18.07 -6.88 10.67
C VAL A 169 -19.34 -7.54 10.13
N ASN A 170 -19.22 -8.38 9.10
CA ASN A 170 -20.37 -9.04 8.51
C ASN A 170 -20.97 -10.13 9.43
N PHE A 171 -20.19 -10.85 10.24
CA PHE A 171 -20.71 -11.93 11.08
C PHE A 171 -19.87 -12.21 12.35
N ALA A 172 -20.23 -11.53 13.44
CA ALA A 172 -19.63 -11.66 14.77
C ALA A 172 -19.92 -12.98 15.53
N LYS A 173 -19.81 -14.18 14.90
CA LYS A 173 -19.85 -15.43 15.70
C LYS A 173 -18.88 -16.57 15.38
N ASN A 174 -18.27 -16.71 14.20
CA ASN A 174 -17.49 -17.95 13.93
C ASN A 174 -16.31 -17.81 12.93
N ALA A 175 -15.88 -16.61 12.54
CA ALA A 175 -14.74 -16.49 11.62
C ALA A 175 -13.41 -16.68 12.37
N ALA A 176 -12.82 -17.88 12.27
CA ALA A 176 -11.43 -18.08 12.64
C ALA A 176 -10.55 -17.21 11.72
N LEU A 177 -9.81 -16.26 12.30
CA LEU A 177 -9.00 -15.29 11.56
C LEU A 177 -7.75 -15.91 10.93
N ASP A 178 -7.36 -17.11 11.36
CA ASP A 178 -6.04 -17.68 11.10
C ASP A 178 -5.88 -18.25 9.68
N ALA A 179 -6.91 -18.90 9.12
CA ALA A 179 -6.76 -19.62 7.84
C ALA A 179 -6.42 -18.72 6.62
N PRO A 180 -7.08 -17.57 6.39
CA PRO A 180 -6.74 -16.69 5.26
C PRO A 180 -5.35 -16.07 5.36
N LEU A 181 -4.83 -15.95 6.58
CA LEU A 181 -3.54 -15.37 6.89
C LEU A 181 -2.41 -16.39 6.73
N GLU A 182 -2.58 -17.61 7.24
CA GLU A 182 -1.66 -18.72 6.99
C GLU A 182 -1.51 -18.98 5.49
N ASP A 183 -2.63 -18.97 4.76
CA ASP A 183 -2.62 -19.08 3.31
C ASP A 183 -1.88 -17.91 2.63
N ALA A 184 -1.96 -16.69 3.16
CA ALA A 184 -1.24 -15.54 2.64
C ALA A 184 0.27 -15.67 2.87
N ILE A 185 0.69 -16.09 4.06
CA ILE A 185 2.09 -16.32 4.42
C ILE A 185 2.70 -17.41 3.52
N GLU A 186 1.98 -18.51 3.32
CA GLU A 186 2.45 -19.59 2.44
C GLU A 186 2.52 -19.15 0.97
N ARG A 187 1.57 -18.32 0.50
CA ARG A 187 1.66 -17.72 -0.83
C ARG A 187 2.90 -16.83 -0.99
N ILE A 188 3.22 -16.01 0.02
CA ILE A 188 4.42 -15.17 0.03
C ILE A 188 5.67 -16.04 -0.04
N ARG A 189 5.77 -17.06 0.82
CA ARG A 189 6.88 -18.02 0.81
C ARG A 189 7.11 -18.62 -0.58
N ALA A 190 6.06 -19.23 -1.13
CA ALA A 190 6.14 -19.93 -2.42
C ALA A 190 6.42 -18.96 -3.58
N GLY A 191 5.85 -17.75 -3.55
CA GLY A 191 6.07 -16.74 -4.58
C GLY A 191 7.48 -16.16 -4.59
N VAL A 192 8.07 -15.94 -3.41
CA VAL A 192 9.47 -15.51 -3.29
C VAL A 192 10.40 -16.63 -3.75
N GLU A 193 10.14 -17.88 -3.37
CA GLU A 193 10.89 -19.04 -3.86
C GLU A 193 10.84 -19.12 -5.40
N GLU A 194 9.65 -19.05 -6.00
CA GLU A 194 9.47 -19.04 -7.46
C GLU A 194 10.20 -17.86 -8.13
N ALA A 195 10.17 -16.67 -7.54
CA ALA A 195 10.85 -15.49 -8.06
C ALA A 195 12.37 -15.70 -8.11
N LEU A 196 12.97 -16.18 -7.02
CA LEU A 196 14.40 -16.47 -6.93
C LEU A 196 14.82 -17.52 -7.96
N GLU A 197 14.09 -18.63 -8.05
CA GLU A 197 14.31 -19.69 -9.03
C GLU A 197 14.23 -19.17 -10.47
N THR A 198 13.21 -18.36 -10.76
CA THR A 198 12.98 -17.82 -12.10
C THR A 198 14.10 -16.87 -12.52
N ILE A 199 14.53 -15.98 -11.63
CA ILE A 199 15.63 -15.04 -11.89
C ILE A 199 16.96 -15.81 -12.03
N TYR A 200 17.21 -16.79 -11.16
CA TYR A 200 18.41 -17.61 -11.18
C TYR A 200 18.55 -18.42 -12.47
N ALA A 201 17.46 -19.06 -12.91
CA ALA A 201 17.38 -19.80 -14.17
C ALA A 201 17.63 -18.91 -15.39
N ARG A 202 17.43 -17.59 -15.24
CA ARG A 202 17.71 -16.57 -16.26
C ARG A 202 19.08 -15.89 -16.09
N GLY A 203 19.96 -16.45 -15.25
CA GLY A 203 21.35 -16.03 -15.08
C GLY A 203 21.61 -15.15 -13.86
N GLY A 204 20.58 -14.81 -13.07
CA GLY A 204 20.76 -13.93 -11.91
C GLY A 204 21.56 -14.61 -10.80
N ARG A 205 22.50 -13.88 -10.19
CA ARG A 205 23.38 -14.41 -9.13
C ARG A 205 23.46 -13.53 -7.87
N LYS A 206 22.94 -12.30 -7.90
CA LYS A 206 22.96 -11.37 -6.77
C LYS A 206 21.54 -10.96 -6.41
N PHE A 207 21.08 -11.34 -5.22
CA PHE A 207 19.70 -11.20 -4.77
C PHE A 207 19.65 -10.47 -3.42
N LEU A 208 18.82 -9.44 -3.36
CA LEU A 208 18.45 -8.77 -2.13
C LEU A 208 16.95 -8.98 -1.91
N VAL A 209 16.58 -9.68 -0.85
CA VAL A 209 15.18 -10.02 -0.58
C VAL A 209 14.72 -9.21 0.62
N TRP A 210 13.66 -8.43 0.43
CA TRP A 210 13.11 -7.59 1.47
C TRP A 210 12.14 -8.37 2.35
N GLY A 211 12.25 -8.18 3.66
CA GLY A 211 11.17 -8.47 4.59
C GLY A 211 10.00 -7.52 4.36
N LEU A 212 8.85 -7.87 4.92
CA LEU A 212 7.67 -7.03 4.84
C LEU A 212 7.86 -5.73 5.63
N VAL A 213 6.98 -4.76 5.38
CA VAL A 213 6.86 -3.59 6.26
C VAL A 213 6.44 -4.05 7.67
N ALA A 214 6.75 -3.24 8.67
CA ALA A 214 6.25 -3.39 10.03
C ALA A 214 4.74 -3.11 10.05
N ILE A 215 3.94 -4.10 9.61
CA ILE A 215 2.51 -3.93 9.35
C ILE A 215 1.73 -3.50 10.59
N GLU A 216 2.20 -3.87 11.79
CA GLU A 216 1.66 -3.39 13.06
C GLU A 216 1.80 -1.87 13.27
N GLN A 217 2.74 -1.24 12.57
CA GLN A 217 3.03 0.18 12.67
C GLN A 217 2.26 1.00 11.64
N VAL A 218 1.70 0.34 10.63
CA VAL A 218 0.95 0.97 9.55
C VAL A 218 -0.36 1.56 10.09
N PRO A 219 -0.66 2.84 9.83
CA PRO A 219 -1.83 3.52 10.40
C PRO A 219 -3.17 2.81 10.16
N ILE A 220 -3.42 2.28 8.95
CA ILE A 220 -4.69 1.56 8.66
C ILE A 220 -4.85 0.32 9.55
N VAL A 221 -3.76 -0.38 9.83
CA VAL A 221 -3.75 -1.61 10.63
C VAL A 221 -3.95 -1.27 12.11
N GLN A 222 -3.34 -0.18 12.59
CA GLN A 222 -3.59 0.33 13.94
C GLN A 222 -5.06 0.74 14.12
N THR A 223 -5.63 1.34 13.07
CA THR A 223 -7.05 1.72 13.05
C THR A 223 -7.93 0.47 13.11
N VAL A 224 -7.70 -0.54 12.27
CA VAL A 224 -8.40 -1.84 12.33
C VAL A 224 -8.26 -2.50 13.69
N ASN A 225 -7.07 -2.52 14.28
CA ASN A 225 -6.85 -3.10 15.61
C ASN A 225 -7.67 -2.38 16.69
N LYS A 226 -7.74 -1.04 16.66
CA LYS A 226 -8.61 -0.28 17.57
C LYS A 226 -10.07 -0.67 17.40
N TYR A 227 -10.55 -0.85 16.16
CA TYR A 227 -11.91 -1.30 15.92
C TYR A 227 -12.18 -2.72 16.45
N VAL A 228 -11.25 -3.65 16.21
CA VAL A 228 -11.37 -5.02 16.73
C VAL A 228 -11.39 -5.03 18.25
N ASN A 229 -10.60 -4.18 18.92
CA ASN A 229 -10.62 -4.04 20.38
C ASN A 229 -11.97 -3.57 20.90
N VAL A 230 -12.52 -2.52 20.27
CA VAL A 230 -13.83 -2.00 20.65
C VAL A 230 -14.91 -3.06 20.46
N LEU A 231 -14.89 -3.75 19.31
CA LEU A 231 -15.79 -4.87 19.02
C LEU A 231 -15.68 -5.98 20.06
N ASP A 232 -14.47 -6.37 20.43
CA ASP A 232 -14.23 -7.41 21.41
C ASP A 232 -14.75 -7.03 22.80
N GLU A 233 -14.41 -5.82 23.27
CA GLU A 233 -14.95 -5.27 24.53
C GLU A 233 -16.49 -5.31 24.56
N PHE A 234 -17.15 -5.04 23.42
CA PHE A 234 -18.61 -5.07 23.30
C PHE A 234 -19.21 -6.48 23.21
N PHE A 235 -18.59 -7.41 22.47
CA PHE A 235 -19.21 -8.70 22.18
C PHE A 235 -18.83 -9.80 23.16
N THR A 236 -17.67 -9.71 23.83
CA THR A 236 -17.19 -10.72 24.78
C THR A 236 -16.08 -10.19 25.68
N HIS A 237 -16.24 -10.25 27.01
CA HIS A 237 -15.13 -10.21 27.98
C HIS A 237 -14.15 -11.42 27.85
N THR A 238 -14.08 -12.06 26.68
CA THR A 238 -13.49 -13.40 26.49
C THR A 238 -12.25 -13.40 25.60
N TYR A 239 -11.98 -12.39 24.77
CA TYR A 239 -10.65 -12.24 24.17
C TYR A 239 -9.76 -11.37 25.06
N ASN A 240 -9.42 -11.89 26.23
CA ASN A 240 -8.31 -11.34 26.99
C ASN A 240 -7.04 -11.28 26.10
N ASP A 241 -6.56 -10.07 25.80
CA ASP A 241 -5.14 -9.75 25.57
C ASP A 241 -4.44 -10.27 24.29
N THR A 242 -5.10 -10.23 23.11
CA THR A 242 -4.45 -10.71 21.85
C THR A 242 -4.24 -9.69 20.74
N THR A 243 -4.78 -8.48 20.83
CA THR A 243 -4.90 -7.60 19.66
C THR A 243 -3.65 -6.81 19.31
N THR A 244 -2.84 -6.41 20.30
CA THR A 244 -1.51 -5.85 20.05
C THR A 244 -0.54 -6.89 19.47
N GLN A 245 -0.88 -8.20 19.51
CA GLN A 245 -0.04 -9.27 18.98
C GLN A 245 -0.31 -9.60 17.50
N TYR A 246 -1.50 -9.33 16.94
CA TYR A 246 -1.80 -9.81 15.57
C TYR A 246 -0.87 -9.22 14.53
N GLY A 247 -0.74 -7.89 14.44
CA GLY A 247 0.15 -7.27 13.45
C GLY A 247 1.62 -7.70 13.60
N LEU A 248 2.11 -7.79 14.84
CA LEU A 248 3.49 -8.20 15.14
C LEU A 248 3.76 -9.67 14.79
N LYS A 249 2.81 -10.56 15.09
CA LYS A 249 2.91 -11.99 14.75
C LYS A 249 2.92 -12.20 13.24
N VAL A 250 2.13 -11.40 12.52
CA VAL A 250 1.99 -11.50 11.07
C VAL A 250 3.25 -11.08 10.34
N SER A 251 3.80 -9.89 10.63
CA SER A 251 5.03 -9.44 9.98
C SER A 251 6.19 -10.40 10.27
N ALA A 252 6.35 -10.82 11.53
CA ALA A 252 7.38 -11.77 11.92
C ALA A 252 7.22 -13.15 11.27
N ALA A 253 5.99 -13.67 11.15
CA ALA A 253 5.74 -14.97 10.52
C ALA A 253 5.99 -14.92 9.01
N ALA A 254 5.58 -13.84 8.34
CA ALA A 254 5.88 -13.65 6.92
C ALA A 254 7.39 -13.50 6.66
N ASP A 255 8.10 -12.72 7.48
CA ASP A 255 9.56 -12.57 7.38
C ASP A 255 10.29 -13.91 7.63
N ALA A 256 9.80 -14.71 8.58
CA ALA A 256 10.32 -16.06 8.81
C ALA A 256 10.09 -16.98 7.60
N ALA A 257 8.92 -16.87 6.96
CA ALA A 257 8.60 -17.61 5.75
C ALA A 257 9.51 -17.19 4.57
N ILE A 258 9.74 -15.89 4.39
CA ILE A 258 10.68 -15.37 3.38
C ILE A 258 12.09 -15.90 3.63
N GLN A 259 12.57 -15.86 4.88
CA GLN A 259 13.89 -16.42 5.24
C GLN A 259 13.97 -17.93 5.01
N ALA A 260 12.88 -18.68 5.23
CA ALA A 260 12.80 -20.09 4.89
C ALA A 260 12.90 -20.32 3.37
N ALA A 261 12.22 -19.51 2.56
CA ALA A 261 12.34 -19.55 1.09
C ALA A 261 13.78 -19.30 0.62
N ILE A 262 14.45 -18.28 1.17
CA ILE A 262 15.87 -17.99 0.90
C ILE A 262 16.77 -19.18 1.28
N SER A 263 16.52 -19.78 2.44
CA SER A 263 17.31 -20.91 2.93
C SER A 263 17.15 -22.14 2.01
N ASN A 264 15.92 -22.46 1.61
CA ASN A 264 15.64 -23.55 0.67
C ASN A 264 16.31 -23.31 -0.69
N PHE A 265 16.15 -22.11 -1.25
CA PHE A 265 16.75 -21.71 -2.51
C PHE A 265 18.28 -21.83 -2.48
N THR A 266 18.92 -21.34 -1.42
CA THR A 266 20.38 -21.41 -1.27
C THR A 266 20.86 -22.86 -1.13
N ALA A 267 20.13 -23.69 -0.39
CA ALA A 267 20.45 -25.11 -0.23
C ALA A 267 20.30 -25.90 -1.55
N ALA A 268 19.39 -25.50 -2.43
CA ALA A 268 19.19 -26.11 -3.74
C ALA A 268 20.32 -25.79 -4.74
N HIS A 269 21.06 -24.68 -4.55
CA HIS A 269 22.02 -24.14 -5.52
C HIS A 269 23.49 -24.23 -5.09
N THR A 270 23.88 -25.31 -4.41
CA THR A 270 25.26 -25.46 -3.89
C THR A 270 26.35 -25.56 -4.96
N ALA A 271 26.03 -25.99 -6.18
CA ALA A 271 26.99 -26.15 -7.27
C ALA A 271 27.39 -24.81 -7.93
N ASP A 272 26.52 -23.81 -7.87
CA ASP A 272 26.72 -22.46 -8.40
C ASP A 272 26.02 -21.47 -7.45
N PRO A 273 26.62 -21.20 -6.28
CA PRO A 273 25.94 -20.56 -5.19
C PRO A 273 25.59 -19.10 -5.51
N PRO A 274 24.31 -18.70 -5.44
CA PRO A 274 23.93 -17.31 -5.55
C PRO A 274 24.33 -16.54 -4.29
N LEU A 275 24.64 -15.26 -4.47
CA LEU A 275 24.75 -14.30 -3.38
C LEU A 275 23.33 -13.82 -3.03
N VAL A 276 22.82 -14.20 -1.86
CA VAL A 276 21.47 -13.84 -1.40
C VAL A 276 21.54 -13.23 -0.02
N GLN A 277 20.85 -12.11 0.20
CA GLN A 277 20.78 -11.45 1.50
C GLN A 277 19.37 -10.96 1.80
N PHE A 278 18.93 -11.20 3.04
CA PHE A 278 17.67 -10.68 3.58
C PHE A 278 17.85 -9.27 4.16
N PHE A 279 16.87 -8.40 3.92
CA PHE A 279 16.79 -7.06 4.48
C PHE A 279 15.57 -6.94 5.42
N ASP A 280 15.82 -6.80 6.73
CA ASP A 280 14.78 -6.68 7.77
C ASP A 280 14.16 -5.27 7.79
N LEU A 281 13.28 -4.99 6.83
CA LEU A 281 12.58 -3.70 6.73
C LEU A 281 11.69 -3.45 7.96
N ALA A 282 10.96 -4.46 8.44
CA ALA A 282 10.11 -4.32 9.61
C ALA A 282 10.91 -3.94 10.86
N GLY A 283 12.03 -4.61 11.12
CA GLY A 283 12.97 -4.25 12.20
C GLY A 283 13.49 -2.82 12.07
N LEU A 284 13.84 -2.40 10.85
CA LEU A 284 14.30 -1.04 10.58
C LEU A 284 13.20 0.00 10.86
N GLN A 285 11.98 -0.18 10.35
CA GLN A 285 10.85 0.73 10.61
C GLN A 285 10.50 0.79 12.10
N ARG A 286 10.54 -0.35 12.80
CA ARG A 286 10.42 -0.39 14.27
C ARG A 286 11.48 0.47 14.95
N SER A 287 12.70 0.50 14.43
CA SER A 287 13.77 1.34 14.96
C SER A 287 13.53 2.84 14.70
N PHE A 288 12.97 3.22 13.55
CA PHE A 288 12.62 4.60 13.24
C PHE A 288 11.53 5.12 14.16
N LYS A 289 10.50 4.31 14.44
CA LYS A 289 9.45 4.70 15.40
C LYS A 289 10.02 4.93 16.81
N LYS A 290 10.97 4.10 17.26
CA LYS A 290 11.64 4.28 18.56
C LYS A 290 12.50 5.56 18.62
N GLN A 291 13.12 5.94 17.51
CA GLN A 291 14.01 7.10 17.38
C GLN A 291 13.32 8.30 16.72
N ALA A 292 11.99 8.33 16.68
CA ALA A 292 11.24 9.23 15.81
C ALA A 292 11.60 10.70 16.01
N LEU A 293 11.65 11.16 17.27
CA LEU A 293 12.00 12.55 17.60
C LEU A 293 13.43 12.90 17.20
N GLU A 294 14.39 11.99 17.39
CA GLU A 294 15.80 12.18 17.02
C GLU A 294 15.96 12.27 15.49
N LEU A 295 15.15 11.50 14.77
CA LEU A 295 15.05 11.53 13.32
C LEU A 295 14.21 12.72 12.83
N GLY A 296 13.63 13.52 13.71
CA GLY A 296 12.82 14.70 13.38
C GLY A 296 11.42 14.38 12.86
N PHE A 297 10.85 13.24 13.23
CA PHE A 297 9.43 12.94 13.07
C PHE A 297 8.66 13.44 14.29
N ILE A 298 7.52 14.09 14.04
CA ILE A 298 6.60 14.62 15.04
C ILE A 298 5.36 13.71 15.16
N ASP A 299 4.95 13.06 14.06
CA ASP A 299 3.89 12.07 14.05
C ASP A 299 4.38 10.72 13.49
N THR A 300 4.08 9.64 14.20
CA THR A 300 4.44 8.25 13.85
C THR A 300 3.25 7.30 13.85
N VAL A 301 2.06 7.84 14.08
CA VAL A 301 0.81 7.10 14.28
C VAL A 301 -0.12 7.37 13.12
N ASN A 302 -0.22 8.62 12.68
CA ASN A 302 -1.10 9.01 11.59
C ASN A 302 -0.29 9.25 10.31
N GLY A 303 -0.89 8.90 9.17
CA GLY A 303 -0.44 9.42 7.88
C GLY A 303 -0.63 10.94 7.82
N CYS A 304 0.18 11.64 7.04
CA CYS A 304 -0.12 13.04 6.75
C CYS A 304 -1.51 13.19 6.11
N VAL A 305 -1.81 12.44 5.04
CA VAL A 305 -3.11 12.52 4.35
C VAL A 305 -4.17 11.59 4.97
N THR A 306 -4.08 11.36 6.30
CA THR A 306 -5.03 10.52 7.07
C THR A 306 -6.47 10.97 6.82
N GLY A 307 -7.36 10.01 6.58
CA GLY A 307 -8.79 10.24 6.33
C GLY A 307 -9.27 10.06 4.88
N MET A 308 -8.37 9.94 3.90
CA MET A 308 -8.77 9.72 2.49
C MET A 308 -9.21 8.27 2.20
N ILE A 309 -8.47 7.27 2.71
CA ILE A 309 -8.77 5.86 2.42
C ILE A 309 -10.06 5.41 3.12
N LEU A 310 -10.32 5.90 4.34
CA LEU A 310 -11.58 5.65 5.04
C LEU A 310 -12.78 6.28 4.31
N THR A 311 -12.56 7.40 3.61
CA THR A 311 -13.57 8.05 2.78
C THR A 311 -13.90 7.19 1.54
N ASP A 312 -12.90 6.63 0.87
CA ASP A 312 -13.09 5.80 -0.33
C ASP A 312 -13.75 4.43 -0.03
N TYR A 313 -13.43 3.83 1.12
CA TYR A 313 -14.09 2.60 1.57
C TYR A 313 -15.57 2.83 1.97
N ALA A 314 -15.90 4.04 2.43
CA ALA A 314 -17.25 4.39 2.81
C ALA A 314 -18.12 4.75 1.58
N THR A 315 -17.58 5.47 0.58
CA THR A 315 -18.31 5.82 -0.65
C THR A 315 -18.61 4.60 -1.53
N SER A 316 -17.66 3.67 -1.68
CA SER A 316 -17.87 2.41 -2.42
C SER A 316 -18.96 1.52 -1.80
N ASN A 317 -19.16 1.61 -0.48
CA ASN A 317 -20.25 0.93 0.22
C ASN A 317 -21.58 1.68 0.15
N GLN A 318 -21.60 3.02 0.05
CA GLN A 318 -22.82 3.79 -0.15
C GLN A 318 -23.53 3.43 -1.47
N GLU A 319 -22.80 3.12 -2.53
CA GLU A 319 -23.42 2.76 -3.82
C GLU A 319 -24.08 1.38 -3.82
N ASN A 320 -23.56 0.43 -3.03
CA ASN A 320 -24.23 -0.85 -2.79
C ASN A 320 -25.53 -0.70 -1.97
N LEU A 321 -25.79 0.47 -1.40
CA LEU A 321 -27.02 0.79 -0.66
C LEU A 321 -28.12 1.41 -1.55
N GLY A 322 -27.89 1.66 -2.84
CA GLY A 322 -28.92 2.02 -3.83
C GLY A 322 -28.67 3.34 -4.56
N THR A 323 -29.14 3.42 -5.82
CA THR A 323 -28.85 4.52 -6.76
C THR A 323 -29.56 5.82 -6.38
N LEU A 324 -28.80 6.92 -6.24
CA LEU A 324 -29.33 8.27 -6.06
C LEU A 324 -29.77 8.85 -7.42
N VAL A 325 -31.07 9.01 -7.65
CA VAL A 325 -31.59 9.70 -8.86
C VAL A 325 -31.65 11.20 -8.58
N THR A 326 -30.86 12.00 -9.29
CA THR A 326 -30.99 13.46 -9.27
C THR A 326 -31.53 13.95 -10.60
N THR A 327 -32.63 14.72 -10.56
CA THR A 327 -33.10 15.53 -11.69
C THR A 327 -33.00 17.00 -11.31
N PHE A 328 -32.35 17.81 -12.15
CA PHE A 328 -32.31 19.27 -12.04
C PHE A 328 -32.81 19.91 -13.34
N PRO A 329 -33.45 21.10 -13.26
CA PRO A 329 -32.67 22.33 -13.38
C PRO A 329 -33.09 23.49 -12.45
N GLY A 330 -32.09 24.17 -11.87
CA GLY A 330 -32.16 25.59 -11.54
C GLY A 330 -32.64 26.01 -10.14
N ALA A 331 -31.87 25.71 -9.09
CA ALA A 331 -31.83 26.50 -7.85
C ALA A 331 -30.57 26.12 -7.06
N ALA A 332 -29.98 27.09 -6.36
CA ALA A 332 -28.87 26.85 -5.43
C ALA A 332 -29.27 25.77 -4.42
N THR A 333 -28.61 24.61 -4.49
CA THR A 333 -28.93 23.47 -3.63
C THR A 333 -28.11 23.55 -2.35
N THR A 334 -28.79 23.82 -1.23
CA THR A 334 -28.36 23.31 0.06
C THR A 334 -28.62 21.81 0.06
N LEU A 335 -27.56 21.00 0.08
CA LEU A 335 -27.66 19.54 0.10
C LEU A 335 -28.14 19.08 1.49
N ALA A 336 -29.45 18.96 1.69
CA ALA A 336 -30.00 18.29 2.86
C ALA A 336 -30.03 16.78 2.59
N LEU A 337 -28.97 16.07 2.98
CA LEU A 337 -29.01 14.62 3.12
C LEU A 337 -29.80 14.33 4.42
N SER A 338 -31.07 13.94 4.33
CA SER A 338 -31.78 13.37 5.49
C SER A 338 -31.21 11.98 5.77
N HIS A 339 -30.10 11.95 6.50
CA HIS A 339 -29.48 10.72 7.02
C HIS A 339 -30.50 9.86 7.80
N ASP A 340 -31.51 10.49 8.39
CA ASP A 340 -32.59 9.84 9.14
C ASP A 340 -33.42 8.85 8.30
N ASP A 341 -33.70 9.16 7.03
CA ASP A 341 -34.58 8.32 6.19
C ASP A 341 -33.83 7.09 5.66
N MET A 342 -32.55 7.24 5.28
CA MET A 342 -31.70 6.12 4.87
C MET A 342 -31.43 5.12 6.00
N LEU A 343 -31.15 5.63 7.21
CA LEU A 343 -30.90 4.80 8.38
C LEU A 343 -32.18 4.11 8.87
N ARG A 344 -33.35 4.77 8.78
CA ARG A 344 -34.65 4.17 9.09
C ARG A 344 -35.03 3.05 8.13
N ASP A 345 -34.98 3.30 6.83
CA ASP A 345 -35.55 2.40 5.82
C ASP A 345 -34.73 1.12 5.59
N LYS A 346 -33.39 1.17 5.75
CA LYS A 346 -32.49 0.04 5.42
C LYS A 346 -32.08 -0.80 6.63
N LEU A 347 -31.96 -0.18 7.80
CA LEU A 347 -31.49 -0.85 9.02
C LEU A 347 -32.62 -1.12 10.02
N ASN A 348 -33.85 -0.67 9.71
CA ASN A 348 -35.03 -0.80 10.57
C ASN A 348 -34.76 -0.26 11.99
N LEU A 349 -33.95 0.81 12.07
CA LEU A 349 -33.56 1.45 13.32
C LEU A 349 -34.67 2.39 13.77
N ASP A 350 -34.97 2.33 15.06
CA ASP A 350 -35.96 3.21 15.67
C ASP A 350 -35.43 4.66 15.67
N ALA A 351 -36.30 5.64 15.45
CA ALA A 351 -35.92 7.05 15.40
C ALA A 351 -35.19 7.49 16.67
N TYR A 352 -35.61 6.92 17.80
CA TYR A 352 -35.01 7.10 19.10
C TYR A 352 -33.53 6.68 19.15
N ILE A 353 -33.16 5.60 18.45
CA ILE A 353 -31.79 5.10 18.39
C ILE A 353 -30.92 6.08 17.58
N ILE A 354 -31.42 6.57 16.44
CA ILE A 354 -30.68 7.51 15.59
C ILE A 354 -30.41 8.81 16.34
N GLU A 355 -31.44 9.40 16.95
CA GLU A 355 -31.32 10.67 17.66
C GLU A 355 -30.46 10.56 18.93
N THR A 356 -30.51 9.42 19.63
CA THR A 356 -29.75 9.21 20.87
C THR A 356 -28.29 8.83 20.63
N LEU A 357 -27.98 8.03 19.60
CA LEU A 357 -26.59 7.64 19.28
C LEU A 357 -25.88 8.67 18.41
N PHE A 358 -26.48 9.01 17.28
CA PHE A 358 -25.82 9.81 16.26
C PHE A 358 -26.08 11.29 16.48
N GLY A 359 -27.20 11.68 17.13
CA GLY A 359 -27.49 13.07 17.43
C GLY A 359 -26.34 13.79 18.18
N PRO A 360 -25.79 13.25 19.29
CA PRO A 360 -24.66 13.86 19.98
C PRO A 360 -23.35 13.82 19.16
N VAL A 361 -23.05 12.70 18.50
CA VAL A 361 -21.80 12.53 17.73
C VAL A 361 -21.78 13.45 16.49
N LEU A 362 -22.89 13.53 15.76
CA LEU A 362 -23.07 14.43 14.62
C LEU A 362 -23.05 15.90 15.05
N LYS A 363 -23.58 16.24 16.24
CA LYS A 363 -23.48 17.58 16.83
C LYS A 363 -22.07 17.94 17.29
N ALA A 364 -21.28 16.96 17.73
CA ALA A 364 -19.92 17.17 18.22
C ALA A 364 -18.91 17.53 17.12
N ARG A 365 -19.19 17.19 15.85
CA ARG A 365 -18.31 17.44 14.70
C ARG A 365 -16.87 16.97 14.95
N PRO A 366 -16.65 15.66 15.12
CA PRO A 366 -15.33 15.13 15.42
C PRO A 366 -14.33 15.49 14.33
N ASN A 367 -13.11 15.84 14.74
CA ASN A 367 -12.09 16.40 13.84
C ASN A 367 -11.29 15.33 13.08
N ASN A 368 -11.38 14.07 13.52
CA ASN A 368 -10.74 12.93 12.88
C ASN A 368 -11.44 11.61 13.28
N THR A 369 -11.04 10.51 12.66
CA THR A 369 -11.57 9.17 12.93
C THR A 369 -11.45 8.78 14.40
N VAL A 370 -10.32 9.07 15.05
CA VAL A 370 -10.11 8.71 16.47
C VAL A 370 -11.08 9.45 17.37
N ASP A 371 -11.32 10.73 17.11
CA ASP A 371 -12.25 11.60 17.83
C ASP A 371 -13.71 11.13 17.68
N PHE A 372 -14.10 10.76 16.45
CA PHE A 372 -15.41 10.15 16.21
C PHE A 372 -15.57 8.84 16.98
N LEU A 373 -14.55 7.98 16.98
CA LEU A 373 -14.60 6.70 17.68
C LEU A 373 -14.67 6.87 19.19
N GLY A 374 -13.97 7.86 19.75
CA GLY A 374 -14.09 8.24 21.15
C GLY A 374 -15.55 8.55 21.49
N HIS A 375 -16.16 9.50 20.77
CA HIS A 375 -17.56 9.88 20.98
C HIS A 375 -18.56 8.76 20.68
N PHE A 376 -18.31 7.94 19.66
CA PHE A 376 -19.16 6.82 19.32
C PHE A 376 -19.12 5.75 20.42
N SER A 377 -17.94 5.39 20.91
CA SER A 377 -17.78 4.40 21.97
C SER A 377 -18.51 4.82 23.26
N GLU A 378 -18.33 6.06 23.71
CA GLU A 378 -19.01 6.63 24.88
C GLU A 378 -20.55 6.53 24.78
N ASN A 379 -21.12 6.84 23.62
CA ASN A 379 -22.57 6.82 23.42
C ASN A 379 -23.14 5.41 23.25
N VAL A 380 -22.37 4.47 22.68
CA VAL A 380 -22.78 3.06 22.54
C VAL A 380 -22.80 2.36 23.90
N PHE A 381 -21.83 2.62 24.79
CA PHE A 381 -21.80 2.06 26.16
C PHE A 381 -23.04 2.44 26.99
N HIS A 382 -23.66 3.59 26.72
CA HIS A 382 -24.90 4.01 27.39
C HIS A 382 -26.13 3.18 26.99
N LEU A 383 -26.12 2.54 25.81
CA LEU A 383 -27.25 1.72 25.32
C LEU A 383 -27.18 0.27 25.76
N GLU A 384 -25.99 -0.30 25.91
CA GLU A 384 -25.81 -1.67 26.39
C GLU A 384 -26.45 -1.87 27.77
N ARG A 385 -26.30 -0.86 28.66
CA ARG A 385 -26.94 -0.87 29.99
C ARG A 385 -28.47 -0.86 29.95
N ASN A 386 -29.08 -0.49 28.83
CA ASN A 386 -30.53 -0.28 28.70
C ASN A 386 -31.21 -1.20 27.67
N SER A 387 -30.48 -1.98 26.87
CA SER A 387 -31.06 -2.76 25.77
C SER A 387 -30.83 -4.28 25.94
N THR A 388 -31.91 -5.05 26.02
CA THR A 388 -31.89 -6.52 26.13
C THR A 388 -31.77 -7.23 24.77
N LYS A 389 -31.40 -6.53 23.69
CA LYS A 389 -31.50 -7.05 22.31
C LYS A 389 -30.20 -6.86 21.51
N SER A 390 -29.31 -7.85 21.60
CA SER A 390 -28.00 -7.91 20.94
C SER A 390 -28.05 -7.82 19.40
N ASN A 391 -29.18 -8.10 18.77
CA ASN A 391 -29.33 -8.01 17.31
C ASN A 391 -29.40 -6.56 16.79
N LYS A 392 -29.91 -5.61 17.57
CA LYS A 392 -29.98 -4.19 17.17
C LYS A 392 -28.62 -3.50 17.24
N LEU A 393 -27.76 -3.93 18.17
CA LEU A 393 -26.43 -3.36 18.34
C LEU A 393 -25.52 -3.65 17.13
N GLY A 394 -25.59 -4.87 16.56
CA GLY A 394 -24.86 -5.20 15.32
C GLY A 394 -25.27 -4.33 14.13
N HIS A 395 -26.56 -4.01 13.98
CA HIS A 395 -27.04 -3.10 12.93
C HIS A 395 -26.62 -1.64 13.17
N VAL A 396 -26.65 -1.16 14.41
CA VAL A 396 -26.17 0.19 14.78
C VAL A 396 -24.67 0.31 14.52
N LEU A 397 -23.89 -0.71 14.85
CA LEU A 397 -22.45 -0.70 14.63
C LEU A 397 -22.11 -0.74 13.15
N GLY A 398 -22.80 -1.59 12.37
CA GLY A 398 -22.71 -1.58 10.90
C GLY A 398 -23.06 -0.22 10.31
N ALA A 399 -24.11 0.43 10.82
CA ALA A 399 -24.51 1.78 10.42
C ALA A 399 -23.42 2.82 10.72
N ALA A 400 -22.89 2.81 11.94
CA ALA A 400 -21.86 3.73 12.38
C ALA A 400 -20.54 3.59 11.63
N LEU A 401 -20.20 2.36 11.26
CA LEU A 401 -19.05 2.06 10.42
C LEU A 401 -19.26 2.59 8.99
N THR A 402 -20.50 2.57 8.48
CA THR A 402 -20.86 3.19 7.18
C THR A 402 -21.11 4.70 7.25
N SER A 403 -21.29 5.26 8.45
CA SER A 403 -21.65 6.66 8.69
C SER A 403 -20.59 7.43 9.49
N LEU A 404 -19.34 6.94 9.50
CA LEU A 404 -18.18 7.73 9.90
C LEU A 404 -18.29 9.11 9.22
N PRO A 405 -17.93 10.22 9.89
CA PRO A 405 -18.05 11.55 9.33
C PRO A 405 -16.97 11.72 8.27
N ILE A 406 -17.27 11.15 7.11
CA ILE A 406 -16.81 11.61 5.82
C ILE A 406 -17.31 13.05 5.73
N GLY A 407 -16.41 14.00 5.55
CA GLY A 407 -16.70 15.43 5.67
C GLY A 407 -18.08 15.81 5.11
N GLU A 408 -18.85 16.57 5.88
CA GLU A 408 -20.14 17.11 5.43
C GLU A 408 -19.96 17.82 4.08
N GLY A 409 -20.58 17.26 3.04
CA GLY A 409 -20.53 17.75 1.67
C GLY A 409 -19.66 16.86 0.80
N GLY A 410 -20.13 16.53 -0.41
CA GLY A 410 -19.40 15.78 -1.43
C GLY A 410 -18.15 16.49 -1.96
N VAL A 411 -17.24 16.86 -1.07
CA VAL A 411 -15.93 17.39 -1.38
C VAL A 411 -15.07 16.18 -1.72
N ASN A 412 -14.75 16.06 -2.99
CA ASN A 412 -13.79 15.09 -3.48
C ASN A 412 -12.54 15.10 -2.55
N PRO A 413 -12.14 13.98 -1.93
CA PRO A 413 -10.93 13.92 -1.10
C PRO A 413 -9.69 14.32 -1.90
N TYR A 414 -9.69 14.14 -3.21
CA TYR A 414 -8.66 14.65 -4.12
C TYR A 414 -8.72 16.16 -4.36
N ASN A 415 -9.81 16.85 -3.99
CA ASN A 415 -9.87 18.31 -4.04
C ASN A 415 -9.34 18.98 -2.76
N PHE A 416 -9.08 18.21 -1.72
CA PHE A 416 -8.45 18.69 -0.49
C PHE A 416 -6.95 18.37 -0.52
N VAL A 417 -6.13 19.38 -0.27
CA VAL A 417 -4.69 19.23 -0.03
C VAL A 417 -4.51 19.42 1.48
N PRO A 418 -4.34 18.34 2.26
CA PRO A 418 -4.08 18.48 3.68
C PRO A 418 -2.93 19.44 3.96
N SER A 419 -3.10 20.30 4.97
CA SER A 419 -2.08 21.29 5.34
C SER A 419 -0.73 20.63 5.68
N CYS A 420 -0.77 19.39 6.15
CA CYS A 420 0.42 18.60 6.44
C CYS A 420 1.27 18.27 5.20
N ILE A 421 0.75 18.35 3.96
CA ILE A 421 1.52 17.99 2.75
C ILE A 421 2.77 18.86 2.64
N THR A 422 2.66 20.14 3.04
CA THR A 422 3.81 21.06 3.07
C THR A 422 4.86 20.70 4.11
N ASN A 423 4.52 19.85 5.08
CA ASN A 423 5.40 19.34 6.13
C ASN A 423 5.32 17.80 6.24
N ALA A 424 5.11 17.09 5.13
CA ALA A 424 4.97 15.64 5.16
C ALA A 424 6.23 14.96 5.73
N GLY A 425 7.40 15.59 5.59
CA GLY A 425 8.66 15.13 6.20
C GLY A 425 8.68 15.10 7.73
N SER A 426 7.71 15.69 8.43
CA SER A 426 7.55 15.51 9.88
C SER A 426 6.72 14.28 10.26
N HIS A 427 6.19 13.53 9.29
CA HIS A 427 5.40 12.32 9.52
C HIS A 427 6.20 11.08 9.09
N LEU A 428 6.00 9.98 9.80
CA LEU A 428 6.57 8.70 9.40
C LEU A 428 5.88 8.16 8.15
N TYR A 429 4.55 8.31 8.07
CA TYR A 429 3.72 7.85 6.97
C TYR A 429 3.12 9.01 6.17
N HIS A 430 3.09 8.87 4.85
CA HIS A 430 2.47 9.83 3.96
C HIS A 430 0.95 9.71 4.01
N ASP A 431 0.43 8.50 3.86
CA ASP A 431 -0.99 8.15 4.00
C ASP A 431 -1.16 7.03 5.03
N GLU A 432 -2.28 6.29 5.00
CA GLU A 432 -2.53 5.23 5.99
C GLU A 432 -1.66 3.97 5.81
N VAL A 433 -0.88 3.89 4.73
CA VAL A 433 -0.13 2.70 4.32
C VAL A 433 1.33 3.03 4.03
N HIS A 434 1.58 4.12 3.32
CA HIS A 434 2.84 4.36 2.65
C HIS A 434 3.81 5.25 3.44
N PRO A 435 5.12 4.97 3.38
CA PRO A 435 6.17 5.81 3.93
C PRO A 435 6.18 7.24 3.37
N THR A 436 6.71 8.21 4.13
CA THR A 436 7.09 9.50 3.57
C THR A 436 8.42 9.43 2.82
N THR A 437 8.68 10.40 1.97
CA THR A 437 9.98 10.60 1.29
C THR A 437 11.17 10.54 2.25
N LYS A 438 11.02 11.13 3.45
CA LYS A 438 12.06 11.12 4.47
C LYS A 438 12.30 9.71 5.00
N GLN A 439 11.23 8.95 5.26
CA GLN A 439 11.38 7.55 5.64
C GLN A 439 12.03 6.74 4.51
N HIS A 440 11.65 6.94 3.24
CA HIS A 440 12.29 6.30 2.09
C HIS A 440 13.79 6.60 1.99
N GLN A 441 14.20 7.85 2.24
CA GLN A 441 15.62 8.22 2.28
C GLN A 441 16.36 7.44 3.38
N LEU A 442 15.79 7.37 4.60
CA LEU A 442 16.39 6.62 5.70
C LEU A 442 16.45 5.11 5.42
N ILE A 443 15.43 4.55 4.75
CA ILE A 443 15.44 3.15 4.29
C ILE A 443 16.58 2.93 3.31
N SER A 444 16.74 3.80 2.31
CA SER A 444 17.85 3.74 1.35
C SER A 444 19.22 3.88 2.01
N ASP A 445 19.36 4.77 3.01
CA ASP A 445 20.58 4.91 3.83
C ASP A 445 20.96 3.60 4.52
N ALA A 446 20.02 3.01 5.24
CA ALA A 446 20.24 1.76 5.96
C ALA A 446 20.54 0.60 5.00
N PHE A 447 19.76 0.50 3.92
CA PHE A 447 19.92 -0.52 2.89
C PHE A 447 21.31 -0.44 2.25
N TYR A 448 21.67 0.74 1.71
CA TYR A 448 22.97 0.96 1.07
C TYR A 448 24.13 0.64 2.02
N LYS A 449 24.06 1.10 3.27
CA LYS A 449 25.08 0.79 4.29
C LYS A 449 25.26 -0.71 4.50
N GLN A 450 24.18 -1.49 4.45
CA GLN A 450 24.20 -2.93 4.68
C GLN A 450 24.78 -3.71 3.49
N VAL A 451 24.60 -3.25 2.25
CA VAL A 451 24.89 -4.07 1.05
C VAL A 451 26.06 -3.56 0.19
N GLN A 452 26.49 -2.30 0.35
CA GLN A 452 27.48 -1.66 -0.55
C GLN A 452 28.77 -2.45 -0.73
N GLY A 453 29.33 -3.03 0.34
CA GLY A 453 30.61 -3.75 0.28
C GLY A 453 30.54 -5.13 -0.39
N THR A 454 29.34 -5.70 -0.50
CA THR A 454 29.15 -7.07 -0.98
C THR A 454 28.54 -7.10 -2.38
N TYR A 455 27.63 -6.18 -2.69
CA TYR A 455 26.86 -6.18 -3.94
C TYR A 455 27.32 -5.15 -4.96
N PHE A 456 27.89 -4.03 -4.49
CA PHE A 456 28.13 -2.84 -5.31
C PHE A 456 29.61 -2.44 -5.39
N SER A 457 30.50 -3.42 -5.30
CA SER A 457 31.96 -3.23 -5.41
C SER A 457 32.47 -2.94 -6.82
#